data_AF-A0A3C1U7N7-F1
#
_entry.id   AF-A0A3C1U7N7-F1
#
_cell.length_a   1.000
_cell.length_b   1.000
_cell.length_c   1.000
_cell.angle_alpha   90.00
_cell.angle_beta   90.00
_cell.angle_gamma   90.00
#
_symmetry.space_group_name_H-M   'P 1'
#
loop_
_entity.id
_entity.type
_entity.pdbx_description
1 polymer ?
#
loop_
_entity_poly.entity_id
_entity_poly.type
_entity_poly.pdbx_seq_one_letter_code
_entity_poly.pdbx_strand_id
1 'polypeptide(L)'
;MGDQQVDLLRKHGVDLDKVLISHVDLKNDFDSIVRLLNSGVNVGFDTIGKNNYLPDETRLDWIVRLIDLGYIDQLFLSMDITRKSNLAVNGGIGYHYLFDTFIPELKKRNITEDQLQRILSDNPNRFLGGNAV
;
A
#
# COMPACT_ATOMS: atom_id res chain seq x y z
N MET A 1 -3.78 -16.01 -0.07
CA MET A 1 -3.96 -16.10 -1.54
C MET A 1 -2.88 -15.35 -2.29
N GLY A 2 -2.29 -14.26 -1.76
CA GLY A 2 -1.20 -13.54 -2.43
C GLY A 2 -0.07 -14.45 -2.90
N ASP A 3 0.43 -15.34 -2.03
CA ASP A 3 1.52 -16.26 -2.37
C ASP A 3 1.21 -17.11 -3.62
N GLN A 4 -0.03 -17.61 -3.74
CA GLN A 4 -0.47 -18.41 -4.89
C GLN A 4 -0.54 -17.59 -6.18
N GLN A 5 -0.90 -16.30 -6.08
CA GLN A 5 -0.87 -15.38 -7.24
C GLN A 5 0.57 -15.13 -7.69
N VAL A 6 1.47 -14.87 -6.74
CA VAL A 6 2.91 -14.69 -7.01
C VAL A 6 3.49 -15.93 -7.69
N ASP A 7 3.21 -17.13 -7.17
CA ASP A 7 3.71 -18.38 -7.75
C ASP A 7 3.20 -18.61 -9.17
N LEU A 8 1.92 -18.30 -9.42
CA LEU A 8 1.33 -18.40 -10.75
C LEU A 8 1.99 -17.44 -11.73
N LEU A 9 2.17 -16.17 -11.35
CA LEU A 9 2.77 -15.15 -12.20
C LEU A 9 4.24 -15.47 -12.48
N ARG A 10 5.00 -15.87 -11.44
CA ARG A 10 6.38 -16.34 -11.57
C ARG A 10 6.50 -17.52 -12.53
N LYS A 11 5.60 -18.51 -12.43
CA LYS A 11 5.58 -19.68 -13.32
C LYS A 11 5.41 -19.30 -14.80
N HIS A 12 4.73 -18.19 -15.09
CA HIS A 12 4.54 -17.69 -16.45
C HIS A 12 5.61 -16.66 -16.88
N GLY A 13 6.69 -16.49 -16.09
CA GLY A 13 7.80 -15.61 -16.42
C GLY A 13 7.47 -14.12 -16.31
N VAL A 14 6.43 -13.75 -15.55
CA VAL A 14 6.13 -12.35 -15.28
C VAL A 14 7.21 -11.76 -14.39
N ASP A 15 7.69 -10.57 -14.76
CA ASP A 15 8.57 -9.78 -13.90
C ASP A 15 7.83 -9.35 -12.63
N LEU A 16 8.25 -9.88 -11.47
CA LEU A 16 7.59 -9.65 -10.20
C LEU A 16 7.73 -8.19 -9.72
N ASP A 17 8.75 -7.45 -10.16
CA ASP A 17 8.86 -6.01 -9.87
C ASP A 17 7.72 -5.20 -10.52
N LYS A 18 7.06 -5.78 -11.54
CA LYS A 18 5.87 -5.24 -12.20
C LYS A 18 4.55 -5.81 -11.67
N VAL A 19 4.59 -6.51 -10.54
CA VAL A 19 3.39 -7.03 -9.87
C VAL A 19 3.14 -6.22 -8.60
N LEU A 20 1.87 -5.82 -8.41
CA LEU A 20 1.36 -5.19 -7.20
C LEU A 20 0.25 -6.06 -6.62
N ILE A 21 0.45 -6.56 -5.40
CA ILE A 21 -0.58 -7.32 -4.68
C ILE A 21 -1.38 -6.34 -3.81
N SER A 22 -2.63 -6.12 -4.19
CA SER A 22 -3.59 -5.26 -3.50
C SER A 22 -4.25 -5.91 -2.29
N HIS A 23 -4.89 -5.10 -1.45
CA HIS A 23 -5.73 -5.52 -0.32
C HIS A 23 -5.02 -6.40 0.72
N VAL A 24 -3.71 -6.23 0.88
CA VAL A 24 -2.94 -6.98 1.88
C VAL A 24 -3.24 -6.50 3.31
N ASP A 25 -3.91 -5.36 3.44
CA ASP A 25 -4.22 -4.63 4.66
C ASP A 25 -5.68 -4.79 5.13
N LEU A 26 -6.34 -5.87 4.73
CA LEU A 26 -7.71 -6.21 5.18
C LEU A 26 -7.76 -7.20 6.35
N LYS A 27 -6.65 -7.89 6.64
CA LYS A 27 -6.56 -8.92 7.68
C LYS A 27 -5.29 -8.70 8.48
N ASN A 28 -5.34 -9.03 9.78
CA ASN A 28 -4.20 -8.91 10.69
C ASN A 28 -3.15 -10.03 10.46
N ASP A 29 -2.44 -9.99 9.33
CA ASP A 29 -1.41 -10.96 8.93
C ASP A 29 -0.17 -10.26 8.33
N PHE A 30 0.62 -9.65 9.21
CA PHE A 30 1.86 -8.96 8.85
C PHE A 30 2.88 -9.90 8.18
N ASP A 31 2.99 -11.13 8.66
CA ASP A 31 3.98 -12.09 8.16
C ASP A 31 3.71 -12.46 6.70
N SER A 32 2.43 -12.52 6.29
CA SER A 32 2.10 -12.67 4.87
C SER A 32 2.56 -11.50 4.02
N ILE A 33 2.48 -10.26 4.51
CA ILE A 33 2.97 -9.09 3.78
C ILE A 33 4.49 -9.19 3.57
N VAL A 34 5.23 -9.56 4.61
CA VAL A 34 6.68 -9.75 4.55
C VAL A 34 7.07 -10.86 3.57
N ARG A 35 6.34 -11.99 3.56
CA ARG A 35 6.58 -13.07 2.58
C ARG A 35 6.36 -12.60 1.13
N LEU A 36 5.31 -11.81 0.88
CA LEU A 36 5.06 -11.24 -0.43
C LEU A 36 6.20 -10.30 -0.84
N LEU A 37 6.59 -9.36 0.03
CA LEU A 37 7.67 -8.43 -0.24
C LEU A 37 9.00 -9.14 -0.54
N ASN A 38 9.34 -10.19 0.22
CA ASN A 38 10.52 -11.02 -0.03
C ASN A 38 10.51 -11.72 -1.39
N SER A 39 9.34 -11.92 -1.98
CA SER A 39 9.22 -12.54 -3.30
C SER A 39 9.57 -11.61 -4.47
N GLY A 40 9.73 -10.31 -4.18
CA GLY A 40 10.05 -9.27 -5.17
C GLY A 40 8.85 -8.49 -5.71
N VAL A 41 7.63 -8.80 -5.25
CA VAL A 41 6.43 -8.02 -5.63
C VAL A 41 6.26 -6.77 -4.81
N ASN A 42 5.49 -5.82 -5.32
CA ASN A 42 5.02 -4.66 -4.58
C ASN A 42 3.73 -5.00 -3.81
N VAL A 43 3.42 -4.24 -2.77
CA VAL A 43 2.18 -4.40 -2.00
C VAL A 43 1.41 -3.10 -1.85
N GLY A 44 0.08 -3.19 -1.95
CA GLY A 44 -0.84 -2.08 -1.80
C GLY A 44 -1.52 -2.07 -0.43
N PHE A 45 -1.24 -1.04 0.37
CA PHE A 45 -2.09 -0.62 1.48
C PHE A 45 -3.18 0.28 0.91
N ASP A 46 -4.14 -0.34 0.23
CA ASP A 46 -5.14 0.34 -0.58
C ASP A 46 -6.52 0.39 0.07
N THR A 47 -6.66 -0.08 1.31
CA THR A 47 -7.93 -0.03 2.06
C THR A 47 -7.89 0.91 3.25
N ILE A 48 -7.03 1.94 3.20
CA ILE A 48 -6.92 3.00 4.19
C ILE A 48 -8.30 3.64 4.45
N GLY A 49 -8.64 3.82 5.72
CA GLY A 49 -9.93 4.35 6.15
C GLY A 49 -11.03 3.29 6.30
N LYS A 50 -10.83 2.04 5.83
CA LYS A 50 -11.78 0.93 6.02
C LYS A 50 -11.61 0.27 7.40
N ASN A 51 -11.75 1.06 8.46
CA ASN A 51 -11.47 0.70 9.84
C ASN A 51 -12.29 -0.49 10.39
N ASN A 52 -13.44 -0.81 9.78
CA ASN A 52 -14.24 -1.98 10.15
C ASN A 52 -13.58 -3.33 9.78
N TYR A 53 -12.62 -3.35 8.86
CA TYR A 53 -11.87 -4.56 8.48
C TYR A 53 -10.57 -4.69 9.27
N LEU A 54 -9.77 -3.63 9.23
CA LEU A 54 -8.53 -3.50 9.99
C LEU A 54 -8.42 -2.03 10.40
N PRO A 55 -8.07 -1.71 11.66
CA PRO A 55 -7.85 -0.34 12.08
C PRO A 55 -6.66 0.30 11.34
N ASP A 56 -6.77 1.58 10.99
CA ASP A 56 -5.69 2.36 10.39
C ASP A 56 -4.46 2.42 11.32
N GLU A 57 -4.65 2.39 12.63
CA GLU A 57 -3.55 2.28 13.62
C GLU A 57 -2.63 1.09 13.31
N THR A 58 -3.21 -0.07 13.02
CA THR A 58 -2.44 -1.26 12.64
C THR A 58 -1.73 -1.08 11.29
N ARG A 59 -2.38 -0.44 10.31
CA ARG A 59 -1.74 -0.13 9.02
C ARG A 59 -0.54 0.80 9.19
N LEU A 60 -0.68 1.83 10.03
CA LEU A 60 0.36 2.80 10.33
C LEU A 60 1.59 2.11 10.94
N ASP A 61 1.38 1.29 11.97
CA ASP A 61 2.45 0.54 12.63
C ASP A 61 3.16 -0.42 11.67
N TRP A 62 2.41 -1.07 10.78
CA TRP A 62 2.98 -1.96 9.77
C TRP A 62 3.80 -1.22 8.74
N ILE A 63 3.33 -0.08 8.22
CA ILE A 63 4.07 0.71 7.25
C ILE A 63 5.40 1.17 7.86
N VAL A 64 5.39 1.68 9.10
CA VAL A 64 6.61 2.06 9.82
C VAL A 64 7.56 0.87 9.92
N ARG A 65 7.07 -0.28 10.40
CA ARG A 65 7.89 -1.49 10.55
C ARG A 65 8.44 -2.00 9.21
N LEU A 66 7.68 -1.92 8.12
CA LEU A 66 8.15 -2.35 6.79
C LEU A 66 9.21 -1.41 6.23
N ILE A 67 9.11 -0.11 6.50
CA ILE A 67 10.12 0.88 6.17
C ILE A 67 11.42 0.58 6.95
N ASP A 68 11.32 0.29 8.25
CA ASP A 68 12.48 -0.08 9.09
C ASP A 68 13.16 -1.38 8.62
N LEU A 69 12.38 -2.31 8.05
CA LEU A 69 12.88 -3.53 7.45
C LEU A 69 13.44 -3.35 6.03
N GLY A 70 13.36 -2.15 5.46
CA GLY A 70 13.94 -1.80 4.15
C GLY A 70 13.02 -1.97 2.94
N TYR A 71 11.72 -2.22 3.13
CA TYR A 71 10.78 -2.48 2.04
C TYR A 71 10.11 -1.25 1.43
N ILE A 72 10.58 -0.05 1.76
CA ILE A 72 9.94 1.22 1.38
C ILE A 72 9.67 1.35 -0.13
N ASP A 73 10.54 0.83 -1.00
CA ASP A 73 10.40 0.94 -2.46
C ASP A 73 9.30 0.03 -3.06
N GLN A 74 8.73 -0.85 -2.24
CA GLN A 74 7.69 -1.80 -2.63
C GLN A 74 6.32 -1.43 -2.05
N LEU A 75 6.20 -0.31 -1.35
CA LEU A 75 4.95 0.12 -0.68
C LEU A 75 4.15 1.11 -1.54
N PHE A 76 2.84 0.87 -1.62
CA PHE A 76 1.87 1.70 -2.32
C PHE A 76 0.69 2.00 -1.40
N LEU A 77 0.15 3.21 -1.46
CA LEU A 77 -1.01 3.63 -0.66
C LEU A 77 -2.20 3.98 -1.55
N SER A 78 -3.40 3.61 -1.12
CA SER A 78 -4.67 4.05 -1.71
C SER A 78 -5.82 3.85 -0.71
N MET A 79 -7.04 4.09 -1.16
CA MET A 79 -8.25 4.01 -0.32
C MET A 79 -9.33 3.06 -0.85
N ASP A 80 -9.22 2.62 -2.10
CA ASP A 80 -10.18 1.72 -2.76
C ASP A 80 -11.64 2.17 -2.53
N ILE A 81 -11.89 3.44 -2.86
CA ILE A 81 -13.20 4.07 -2.79
C ILE A 81 -14.08 3.46 -3.90
N THR A 82 -14.99 2.59 -3.49
CA THR A 82 -15.80 1.78 -4.42
C THR A 82 -17.29 2.09 -4.36
N ARG A 83 -17.76 2.77 -3.31
CA ARG A 83 -19.19 3.08 -3.12
C ARG A 83 -19.44 4.58 -3.13
N LYS A 84 -20.60 4.99 -3.65
CA LYS A 84 -21.03 6.39 -3.61
C LYS A 84 -21.05 6.95 -2.18
N SER A 85 -21.42 6.14 -1.20
CA SER A 85 -21.42 6.49 0.23
C SER A 85 -20.02 6.72 0.80
N ASN A 86 -18.94 6.36 0.10
CA ASN A 86 -17.57 6.67 0.52
C ASN A 86 -17.11 8.06 0.06
N LEU A 87 -17.82 8.69 -0.89
CA LEU A 87 -17.46 10.02 -1.40
C LEU A 87 -17.83 11.10 -0.37
N ALA A 88 -16.95 12.09 -0.19
CA ALA A 88 -17.14 13.20 0.74
C ALA A 88 -18.44 13.98 0.51
N VAL A 89 -18.81 14.20 -0.76
CA VAL A 89 -20.08 14.87 -1.14
C VAL A 89 -21.33 14.14 -0.62
N ASN A 90 -21.21 12.83 -0.35
CA ASN A 90 -22.28 12.00 0.19
C ASN A 90 -22.09 11.69 1.69
N GLY A 91 -21.25 12.45 2.40
CA GLY A 91 -20.93 12.25 3.82
C GLY A 91 -19.97 11.10 4.10
N GLY A 92 -19.33 10.54 3.06
CA GLY A 92 -18.28 9.54 3.22
C GLY A 92 -16.92 10.15 3.55
N ILE A 93 -15.92 9.29 3.71
CA ILE A 93 -14.56 9.67 4.11
C ILE A 93 -13.80 10.45 3.01
N GLY A 94 -14.13 10.23 1.74
CA GLY A 94 -13.50 10.86 0.59
C GLY A 94 -12.05 10.43 0.34
N TYR A 95 -11.52 10.77 -0.84
CA TYR A 95 -10.12 10.51 -1.19
C TYR A 95 -9.14 11.40 -0.40
N HIS A 96 -9.59 12.58 0.04
CA HIS A 96 -8.75 13.55 0.74
C HIS A 96 -8.27 13.04 2.11
N TYR A 97 -8.98 12.10 2.73
CA TYR A 97 -8.60 11.52 4.02
C TYR A 97 -7.18 10.91 4.04
N LEU A 98 -6.72 10.37 2.91
CA LEU A 98 -5.33 9.90 2.79
C LEU A 98 -4.34 11.02 3.15
N PHE A 99 -4.59 12.23 2.65
CA PHE A 99 -3.71 13.39 2.80
C PHE A 99 -4.00 14.22 4.06
N ASP A 100 -5.27 14.33 4.44
CA ASP A 100 -5.69 15.17 5.57
C ASP A 100 -5.59 14.45 6.92
N THR A 101 -5.56 13.11 6.91
CA THR A 101 -5.58 12.30 8.15
C THR A 101 -4.48 11.26 8.17
N PHE A 102 -4.45 10.32 7.22
CA PHE A 102 -3.56 9.16 7.31
C PHE A 102 -2.07 9.53 7.17
N ILE A 103 -1.70 10.35 6.17
CA ILE A 103 -0.33 10.83 5.99
C ILE A 103 0.16 11.65 7.20
N PRO A 104 -0.61 12.62 7.74
CA PRO A 104 -0.25 13.29 8.99
C PRO A 104 0.04 12.35 10.15
N GLU A 105 -0.71 11.25 10.27
CA GLU A 105 -0.46 10.22 11.29
C GLU A 105 0.84 9.43 11.05
N LEU A 106 1.23 9.17 9.79
CA LEU A 106 2.55 8.62 9.47
C LEU A 106 3.67 9.59 9.87
N LYS A 107 3.50 10.90 9.62
CA LYS A 107 4.48 11.92 10.02
C LYS A 107 4.68 11.98 11.53
N LYS A 108 3.60 11.84 12.31
CA LYS A 108 3.67 11.74 13.79
C LYS A 108 4.47 10.52 14.27
N ARG A 109 4.58 9.47 13.43
CA ARG A 109 5.40 8.27 13.67
C ARG A 109 6.80 8.39 13.07
N ASN A 110 7.27 9.62 12.85
CA ASN A 110 8.60 9.94 12.33
C ASN A 110 8.89 9.49 10.89
N ILE A 111 7.86 9.20 10.08
CA ILE A 111 8.06 9.02 8.64
C ILE A 111 8.39 10.39 8.02
N THR A 112 9.51 10.46 7.31
CA THR A 112 10.04 11.70 6.72
C THR A 112 9.33 12.06 5.42
N GLU A 113 9.45 13.33 5.00
CA GLU A 113 8.94 13.75 3.68
C GLU A 113 9.60 12.98 2.53
N ASP A 114 10.91 12.69 2.62
CA ASP A 114 11.61 11.88 1.61
C ASP A 114 11.05 10.47 1.51
N GLN A 115 10.70 9.85 2.64
CA GLN A 115 10.06 8.54 2.67
C GLN A 115 8.65 8.59 2.08
N LEU A 116 7.88 9.64 2.40
CA LEU A 116 6.56 9.85 1.80
C LEU A 116 6.64 10.12 0.30
N GLN A 117 7.65 10.86 -0.16
CA GLN A 117 7.89 11.09 -1.58
C GLN A 117 8.16 9.77 -2.31
N ARG A 118 8.96 8.88 -1.73
CA ARG A 118 9.18 7.54 -2.31
C ARG A 118 7.88 6.78 -2.47
N ILE A 119 7.06 6.73 -1.42
CA ILE A 119 5.82 5.95 -1.41
C ILE A 119 4.73 6.56 -2.31
N LEU A 120 4.58 7.90 -2.30
CA LEU A 120 3.47 8.60 -2.96
C LEU A 120 3.77 9.01 -4.40
N SER A 121 5.04 9.09 -4.79
CA SER A 121 5.48 9.55 -6.11
C SER A 121 6.42 8.57 -6.76
N ASP A 122 7.58 8.28 -6.16
CA ASP A 122 8.65 7.59 -6.88
C ASP A 122 8.29 6.12 -7.17
N ASN A 123 7.67 5.42 -6.22
CA ASN A 123 7.16 4.06 -6.39
C ASN A 123 6.06 3.99 -7.48
N PRO A 124 4.98 4.80 -7.43
CA PRO A 124 4.03 4.91 -8.53
C PRO A 124 4.66 5.22 -9.89
N ASN A 125 5.61 6.16 -9.95
CA ASN A 125 6.26 6.54 -11.21
C ASN A 125 7.13 5.41 -11.77
N ARG A 126 7.92 4.73 -10.92
CA ARG A 126 8.71 3.55 -11.30
C ARG A 126 7.82 2.41 -11.82
N PHE A 127 6.66 2.23 -11.20
CA PHE A 127 5.74 1.12 -11.51
C PHE A 127 4.89 1.40 -12.75
N LEU A 128 4.19 2.54 -12.79
CA LEU A 128 3.22 2.93 -13.82
C LEU A 128 3.81 3.76 -14.96
N GLY A 129 4.85 4.55 -14.70
CA GLY A 129 5.33 5.58 -15.61
C GLY A 129 5.85 5.04 -16.94
N GLY A 130 6.29 3.77 -16.97
CA GLY A 130 6.99 3.18 -18.11
C GLY A 130 8.33 3.89 -18.35
N ASN A 131 9.36 3.18 -18.78
CA ASN A 131 10.39 3.88 -19.53
C ASN A 131 9.70 4.34 -20.81
N ALA A 132 9.57 5.66 -21.02
CA ALA A 132 9.25 6.18 -22.33
C ALA A 132 10.29 5.59 -23.30
N VAL A 133 9.84 4.68 -24.15
CA VAL A 133 10.62 4.17 -25.29
C VAL A 133 10.64 5.24 -26.37
#